data_AF-A0A962QG29-F1
#
_entry.id   AF-A0A962QG29-F1
#
_cell.length_a   1.000
_cell.length_b   1.000
_cell.length_c   1.000
_cell.angle_alpha   90.00
_cell.angle_beta   90.00
_cell.angle_gamma   90.00
#
_symmetry.space_group_name_H-M   'P 1'
#
loop_
_entity.id
_entity.type
_entity.pdbx_description
1 polymer ?
#
loop_
_entity_poly.entity_id
_entity_poly.type
_entity_poly.pdbx_seq_one_letter_code
_entity_poly.pdbx_strand_id
1 'polypeptide(L)'
;MATFNDLSFKDSVQLFLEQAEWLTQKDQPAVTSLERLAEALDSRLTASLMAEFTKVYRLLINSKPDNAENTDSLDDFLAGLGR
;
A
#
# COMPACT_ATOMS: atom_id res chain seq x y z
N MET A 1 -14.27 24.74 -9.21
CA MET A 1 -12.84 24.77 -8.85
C MET A 1 -12.67 23.78 -7.71
N ALA A 2 -12.15 22.58 -7.99
CA ALA A 2 -11.86 21.59 -6.94
C ALA A 2 -10.45 21.85 -6.42
N THR A 3 -10.35 22.12 -5.12
CA THR A 3 -9.10 22.46 -4.43
C THR A 3 -8.32 21.16 -4.17
N PHE A 4 -7.24 20.95 -4.91
CA PHE A 4 -6.32 19.82 -4.74
C PHE A 4 -5.43 20.01 -3.49
N ASN A 5 -5.93 19.83 -2.27
CA ASN A 5 -5.05 20.00 -1.10
C ASN A 5 -5.37 19.21 0.18
N ASP A 6 -6.10 18.09 0.11
CA ASP A 6 -6.23 17.18 1.27
C ASP A 6 -6.42 15.74 0.78
N LEU A 7 -5.45 15.22 0.02
CA LEU A 7 -5.47 13.81 -0.36
C LEU A 7 -5.09 12.99 0.88
N SER A 8 -6.09 12.37 1.49
CA SER A 8 -5.90 11.48 2.64
C SER A 8 -5.23 10.16 2.21
N PHE A 9 -4.66 9.42 3.16
CA PHE A 9 -4.20 8.05 2.90
C PHE A 9 -5.36 7.19 2.41
N LYS A 10 -6.56 7.42 2.90
CA LYS A 10 -7.78 6.75 2.44
C LYS A 10 -8.11 7.07 0.99
N ASP A 11 -8.00 8.32 0.55
CA ASP A 11 -8.16 8.70 -0.86
C ASP A 11 -7.11 8.00 -1.74
N SER A 12 -5.88 7.90 -1.24
CA SER A 12 -4.79 7.23 -1.95
C SER A 12 -5.05 5.72 -2.10
N VAL A 13 -5.58 5.06 -1.06
CA VAL A 13 -6.00 3.65 -1.13
C VAL A 13 -7.17 3.48 -2.08
N GLN A 14 -8.14 4.39 -2.07
CA GLN A 14 -9.28 4.31 -2.99
C GLN A 14 -8.81 4.41 -4.45
N LEU A 15 -7.95 5.38 -4.78
CA LEU A 15 -7.35 5.52 -6.12
C LEU A 15 -6.52 4.29 -6.53
N PHE A 16 -5.85 3.65 -5.57
CA PHE A 16 -5.15 2.40 -5.81
C PHE A 16 -6.13 1.26 -6.15
N LEU A 17 -7.20 1.10 -5.36
CA LEU A 17 -8.20 0.05 -5.57
C LEU A 17 -8.98 0.23 -6.87
N GLU A 18 -9.25 1.47 -7.28
CA GLU A 18 -9.86 1.79 -8.58
C GLU A 18 -8.99 1.36 -9.77
N GLN A 19 -7.66 1.37 -9.61
CA GLN A 19 -6.72 0.91 -10.64
C GLN A 19 -6.35 -0.57 -10.50
N ALA A 20 -6.63 -1.18 -9.34
CA ALA A 20 -6.21 -2.52 -9.00
C ALA A 20 -7.21 -3.59 -9.48
N GLU A 21 -7.52 -3.58 -10.78
CA GLU A 21 -8.43 -4.54 -11.43
C GLU A 21 -7.96 -6.00 -11.31
N TRP A 22 -6.69 -6.23 -11.00
CA TRP A 22 -6.12 -7.56 -10.77
C TRP A 22 -6.44 -8.15 -9.40
N LEU A 23 -6.93 -7.35 -8.44
CA LEU A 23 -7.25 -7.83 -7.10
C LEU A 23 -8.54 -8.66 -7.14
N THR A 24 -8.49 -9.80 -6.49
CA THR A 24 -9.61 -10.75 -6.45
C THR A 24 -10.24 -10.78 -5.07
N GLN A 25 -11.34 -11.54 -4.92
CA GLN A 25 -11.93 -11.82 -3.60
C GLN A 25 -10.93 -12.45 -2.61
N LYS A 26 -9.85 -13.06 -3.07
CA LYS A 26 -8.81 -13.63 -2.21
C LYS A 26 -7.97 -12.56 -1.51
N ASP A 27 -7.88 -11.37 -2.11
CA ASP A 27 -7.08 -10.24 -1.63
C ASP A 27 -7.89 -9.28 -0.72
N GLN A 28 -9.22 -9.46 -0.65
CA GLN A 28 -10.14 -8.71 0.21
C GLN A 28 -9.69 -8.53 1.68
N PRO A 29 -9.17 -9.55 2.40
CA PRO A 29 -8.67 -9.33 3.76
C PRO A 29 -7.47 -8.37 3.82
N ALA A 30 -6.59 -8.42 2.82
CA ALA A 30 -5.45 -7.51 2.71
C ALA A 30 -5.90 -6.10 2.29
N VAL A 31 -6.87 -5.98 1.38
CA VAL A 31 -7.50 -4.70 1.03
C VAL A 31 -8.14 -4.03 2.25
N THR A 32 -8.94 -4.77 3.00
CA THR A 32 -9.57 -4.27 4.23
C THR A 32 -8.51 -3.82 5.24
N SER A 33 -7.40 -4.55 5.35
CA SER A 33 -6.30 -4.19 6.24
C SER A 33 -5.61 -2.89 5.78
N LEU A 34 -5.42 -2.71 4.47
CA LEU A 34 -4.84 -1.50 3.89
C LEU A 34 -5.71 -0.27 4.17
N GLU A 35 -7.03 -0.38 4.00
CA GLU A 35 -7.99 0.69 4.29
C GLU A 35 -8.00 1.08 5.77
N ARG A 36 -7.94 0.10 6.68
CA ARG A 36 -7.87 0.35 8.12
C ARG A 36 -6.57 1.06 8.53
N LEU A 37 -5.45 0.66 7.91
CA LEU A 37 -4.16 1.29 8.14
C LEU A 37 -4.13 2.72 7.58
N ALA A 38 -4.76 2.95 6.43
CA ALA A 38 -4.93 4.29 5.87
C ALA A 38 -5.75 5.20 6.80
N GLU A 39 -6.90 4.73 7.29
CA GLU A 39 -7.72 5.47 8.26
C GLU A 39 -6.95 5.79 9.55
N ALA A 40 -6.14 4.84 10.02
CA ALA A 40 -5.27 5.05 11.18
C ALA A 40 -4.16 6.07 10.91
N LEU A 41 -3.58 6.08 9.70
CA LEU A 41 -2.54 7.04 9.29
C LEU A 41 -3.09 8.45 9.11
N ASP A 42 -4.30 8.57 8.57
CA ASP A 42 -5.02 9.85 8.46
C ASP A 42 -5.32 10.45 9.84
N SER A 43 -5.61 9.59 10.83
CA SER A 43 -5.81 10.02 12.21
C SER A 43 -4.49 10.33 12.93
N ARG A 44 -3.47 9.48 12.75
CA ARG A 44 -2.16 9.62 13.39
C ARG A 44 -1.06 8.98 12.56
N LEU A 45 -0.27 9.82 11.91
CA LEU A 45 0.91 9.37 11.16
C LEU A 45 2.01 8.89 12.12
N THR A 46 2.30 7.58 12.09
CA THR A 46 3.39 6.97 12.86
C THR A 46 4.23 6.06 11.98
N ALA A 47 5.52 5.93 12.29
CA ALA A 47 6.44 5.08 11.54
C ALA A 47 6.00 3.60 11.53
N SER A 48 5.43 3.11 12.66
CA SER A 48 4.90 1.75 12.75
C SER A 48 3.72 1.52 11.81
N LEU A 49 2.74 2.43 11.81
CA LEU A 49 1.58 2.34 10.91
C LEU A 49 1.99 2.48 9.45
N MET A 50 2.95 3.33 9.12
CA MET A 50 3.48 3.46 7.77
C MET A 50 4.22 2.19 7.32
N ALA A 51 4.96 1.54 8.20
CA ALA A 51 5.64 0.28 7.90
C ALA A 51 4.62 -0.84 7.61
N GLU A 52 3.57 -0.95 8.43
CA GLU A 52 2.50 -1.91 8.21
C GLU A 52 1.72 -1.62 6.94
N PHE A 53 1.36 -0.36 6.69
CA PHE A 53 0.70 0.07 5.46
C PHE A 53 1.51 -0.31 4.22
N THR A 54 2.81 -0.01 4.24
CA THR A 54 3.73 -0.32 3.15
C THR A 54 3.83 -1.84 2.91
N LYS A 55 3.86 -2.65 3.98
CA LYS A 55 3.90 -4.11 3.88
C LYS A 55 2.65 -4.68 3.22
N VAL A 56 1.47 -4.22 3.64
CA VAL A 56 0.20 -4.67 3.07
C VAL A 56 0.04 -4.21 1.62
N TYR A 57 0.40 -2.95 1.32
CA TYR A 57 0.41 -2.42 -0.03
C TYR A 57 1.29 -3.27 -0.97
N ARG A 58 2.49 -3.62 -0.54
CA ARG A 58 3.41 -4.47 -1.31
C ARG A 58 2.86 -5.87 -1.53
N LEU A 59 2.21 -6.46 -0.53
CA LEU A 59 1.58 -7.76 -0.67
C LEU A 59 0.52 -7.75 -1.80
N LEU A 60 -0.30 -6.69 -1.85
CA LEU A 60 -1.31 -6.50 -2.90
C LEU A 60 -0.70 -6.20 -4.28
N ILE A 61 0.40 -5.46 -4.31
CA ILE A 61 1.18 -5.19 -5.54
C ILE A 61 1.85 -6.46 -6.07
N ASN A 62 2.38 -7.33 -5.19
CA ASN A 62 2.98 -8.60 -5.57
C ASN A 62 1.95 -9.64 -6.05
N SER A 63 0.67 -9.49 -5.68
CA SER A 63 -0.42 -10.26 -6.28
C SER A 63 -0.69 -9.88 -7.74
N LYS A 64 -0.12 -8.77 -8.26
CA LYS A 64 -0.26 -8.39 -9.66
C LYS A 64 0.45 -9.42 -10.55
N PRO A 65 -0.23 -10.02 -11.54
CA PRO A 65 0.35 -11.09 -12.37
C PRO A 65 1.55 -10.64 -13.22
N ASP A 66 1.69 -9.33 -13.46
CA ASP A 66 2.79 -8.72 -14.22
C ASP A 66 4.07 -8.49 -13.38
N ASN A 67 4.01 -8.70 -12.06
CA ASN A 67 5.07 -8.30 -11.12
C ASN A 67 6.08 -9.41 -10.79
N ALA A 68 6.13 -10.47 -11.60
CA ALA A 68 7.07 -11.57 -11.42
C ALA A 68 8.56 -11.16 -11.51
N GLU A 69 8.86 -9.91 -11.90
CA GLU A 69 10.23 -9.41 -12.07
C GLU A 69 10.66 -8.30 -11.06
N ASN A 70 9.83 -7.91 -10.08
CA ASN A 70 10.10 -6.73 -9.24
C ASN A 70 10.22 -6.99 -7.72
N THR A 71 10.48 -8.22 -7.29
CA THR A 71 10.82 -8.53 -5.88
C THR A 71 12.24 -8.14 -5.48
N ASP A 72 13.11 -7.76 -6.43
CA ASP A 72 14.54 -7.56 -6.18
C ASP A 72 14.87 -6.22 -5.50
N SER A 73 14.13 -5.14 -5.82
CA SER A 73 14.54 -3.77 -5.46
C SER A 73 14.32 -3.37 -3.99
N LEU A 74 13.77 -4.26 -3.17
CA LEU A 74 13.37 -3.94 -1.80
C LEU A 74 14.10 -4.75 -0.75
N ASP A 75 14.29 -6.03 -1.02
CA ASP A 75 15.29 -6.83 -0.32
C ASP A 75 16.67 -6.19 -0.47
N ASP A 76 17.01 -5.66 -1.66
CA ASP A 76 18.24 -4.90 -1.89
C ASP A 76 18.33 -3.60 -1.06
N PHE A 77 17.23 -2.83 -0.97
CA PHE A 77 17.19 -1.59 -0.19
C PHE A 77 17.30 -1.83 1.33
N LEU A 78 16.65 -2.89 1.84
CA LEU A 78 16.73 -3.27 3.25
C LEU A 78 18.07 -3.94 3.60
N ALA A 79 18.64 -4.71 2.69
CA ALA A 79 19.99 -5.25 2.82
C ALA A 79 21.06 -4.15 2.80
N GLY A 80 20.84 -3.07 2.05
CA GLY A 80 21.73 -1.90 2.02
C GLY A 80 21.75 -1.07 3.31
N LEU A 81 20.69 -1.14 4.13
CA LEU A 81 20.58 -0.44 5.43
C LEU A 81 21.23 -1.22 6.59
N GLY A 82 21.60 -2.48 6.37
CA GLY A 82 22.22 -3.36 7.36
C GLY A 82 23.75 -3.48 7.27
N ARG A 83 24.41 -2.61 6.50
CA ARG A 83 25.87 -2.61 6.32
C ARG A 83 26.53 -1.34 6.85
#